data_AF-A0AAE0SWM6-F1
#
_entry.id   AF-A0AAE0SWM6-F1
#
_cell.length_a   1.000
_cell.length_b   1.000
_cell.length_c   1.000
_cell.angle_alpha   90.00
_cell.angle_beta   90.00
_cell.angle_gamma   90.00
#
_symmetry.space_group_name_H-M   'P 1'
#
loop_
_entity.id
_entity.type
_entity.pdbx_description
1 polymer ?
#
loop_
_entity_poly.entity_id
_entity_poly.type
_entity_poly.pdbx_seq_one_letter_code
_entity_poly.pdbx_strand_id
1 'polypeptide(L)'
;MIKADSTIAKNHKTKSTRTNPIRGISLLTYKEAVNKRGKISFTYIPCKELTRVRRAVKEQLFTPVLKIAEDAILESSGLDTVSLPKKALLKRVANRTRAKLQLEEPSTLDFEVNEDFINVPDFLVADIRVDGERHFLLATENQLRRLREAKLWYMDGTFKVLSEPFRQQGQLMSIIERNGAQKQLPPVFCLMSRKTKSDYLAVS
;
A
#
# COMPACT_ATOMS: atom_id res chain seq x y z
N MET A 1 -62.38 29.55 10.03
CA MET A 1 -61.23 28.90 10.69
C MET A 1 -61.53 27.42 10.87
N ILE A 2 -61.06 26.56 9.97
CA ILE A 2 -61.02 25.10 10.21
C ILE A 2 -59.66 24.64 9.65
N LYS A 3 -58.76 24.22 10.54
CA LYS A 3 -57.45 23.66 10.21
C LYS A 3 -57.67 22.24 9.69
N ALA A 4 -57.06 21.90 8.55
CA ALA A 4 -56.96 20.54 8.08
C ALA A 4 -55.75 19.87 8.74
N ASP A 5 -55.99 18.78 9.47
CA ASP A 5 -54.97 17.89 9.99
C ASP A 5 -54.26 17.16 8.85
N SER A 6 -52.99 17.47 8.62
CA SER A 6 -52.12 16.69 7.74
C SER A 6 -51.54 15.51 8.53
N THR A 7 -52.11 14.34 8.33
CA THR A 7 -51.58 13.06 8.83
C THR A 7 -50.15 12.83 8.33
N ILE A 8 -49.18 12.90 9.25
CA ILE A 8 -47.77 12.60 9.01
C ILE A 8 -47.66 11.09 8.72
N ALA A 9 -47.48 10.73 7.44
CA ALA A 9 -47.13 9.38 7.05
C ALA A 9 -45.75 9.02 7.64
N LYS A 10 -45.76 8.10 8.61
CA LYS A 10 -44.56 7.55 9.24
C LYS A 10 -43.73 6.84 8.17
N ASN A 11 -42.53 7.36 7.88
CA ASN A 11 -41.53 6.69 7.05
C ASN A 11 -41.11 5.36 7.70
N HIS A 12 -41.74 4.26 7.31
CA HIS A 12 -41.27 2.92 7.64
C HIS A 12 -39.93 2.66 6.92
N LYS A 13 -38.83 2.73 7.67
CA LYS A 13 -37.51 2.23 7.24
C LYS A 13 -37.50 0.71 7.37
N THR A 14 -37.87 -0.01 6.32
CA THR A 14 -37.79 -1.47 6.26
C THR A 14 -36.39 -1.90 5.84
N LYS A 15 -35.71 -2.69 6.69
CA LYS A 15 -34.51 -3.45 6.29
C LYS A 15 -35.01 -4.66 5.52
N SER A 16 -34.77 -4.72 4.21
CA SER A 16 -35.14 -5.86 3.38
C SER A 16 -33.88 -6.64 2.98
N THR A 17 -33.84 -7.93 3.32
CA THR A 17 -32.88 -8.89 2.79
C THR A 17 -33.55 -9.66 1.66
N ARG A 18 -33.27 -9.30 0.41
CA ARG A 18 -33.70 -10.07 -0.77
C ARG A 18 -32.49 -10.60 -1.53
N THR A 19 -32.58 -11.87 -1.91
CA THR A 19 -31.68 -12.54 -2.85
C THR A 19 -32.08 -12.15 -4.27
N ASN A 20 -31.11 -11.71 -5.09
CA ASN A 20 -31.35 -11.33 -6.49
C ASN A 20 -30.97 -12.53 -7.39
N PRO A 21 -31.92 -13.18 -8.09
CA PRO A 21 -31.69 -14.47 -8.74
C PRO A 21 -30.85 -14.40 -10.03
N ILE A 22 -30.57 -13.21 -10.57
CA ILE A 22 -29.99 -13.08 -11.92
C ILE A 22 -28.45 -13.09 -11.92
N ARG A 23 -27.79 -12.92 -10.76
CA ARG A 23 -26.33 -13.03 -10.64
C ARG A 23 -26.03 -13.61 -9.27
N GLY A 24 -25.46 -14.82 -9.20
CA GLY A 24 -25.09 -15.55 -7.97
C GLY A 24 -24.11 -14.79 -7.06
N ILE A 25 -24.57 -13.69 -6.48
CA ILE A 25 -23.92 -12.81 -5.52
C ILE A 25 -24.84 -12.82 -4.32
N SER A 26 -24.58 -13.72 -3.38
CA SER A 26 -25.26 -13.71 -2.08
C SER A 26 -24.86 -12.45 -1.31
N LEU A 27 -25.89 -11.76 -0.84
CA LEU A 27 -25.89 -10.83 0.31
C LEU A 27 -25.07 -9.54 0.17
N LEU A 28 -25.60 -8.62 -0.61
CA LEU A 28 -25.38 -7.19 -0.39
C LEU A 28 -26.54 -6.68 0.45
N THR A 29 -26.29 -6.31 1.70
CA THR A 29 -27.29 -5.65 2.53
C THR A 29 -27.45 -4.22 2.04
N TYR A 30 -28.66 -3.86 1.60
CA TYR A 30 -28.96 -2.52 1.13
C TYR A 30 -29.91 -1.81 2.09
N LYS A 31 -29.77 -0.49 2.21
CA LYS A 31 -30.87 0.37 2.65
C LYS A 31 -31.51 0.99 1.42
N GLU A 32 -32.79 0.71 1.21
CA GLU A 32 -33.62 1.43 0.25
C GLU A 32 -33.98 2.78 0.86
N ALA A 33 -33.68 3.86 0.13
CA ALA A 33 -34.14 5.20 0.47
C ALA A 33 -34.89 5.75 -0.75
N VAL A 34 -36.19 5.98 -0.59
CA VAL A 34 -37.03 6.61 -1.62
C VAL A 34 -36.93 8.11 -1.43
N ASN A 35 -36.46 8.83 -2.45
CA ASN A 35 -36.43 10.29 -2.39
C ASN A 35 -37.83 10.89 -2.61
N LYS A 36 -38.02 12.19 -2.37
CA LYS A 36 -39.31 12.90 -2.51
C LYS A 36 -39.93 12.81 -3.92
N ARG A 37 -39.19 12.33 -4.93
CA ARG A 37 -39.62 12.14 -6.32
C ARG A 37 -39.86 10.66 -6.67
N GLY A 38 -39.92 9.77 -5.68
CA GLY A 38 -40.17 8.34 -5.89
C GLY A 38 -38.99 7.55 -6.47
N LYS A 39 -37.80 8.16 -6.65
CA LYS A 39 -36.60 7.41 -7.08
C LYS A 39 -36.03 6.64 -5.90
N ILE A 40 -35.91 5.33 -6.09
CA ILE A 40 -35.27 4.41 -5.15
C ILE A 40 -33.75 4.60 -5.28
N SER A 41 -33.10 4.96 -4.17
CA SER A 41 -31.65 4.97 -4.05
C SER A 41 -31.22 3.82 -3.14
N PHE A 42 -30.28 3.00 -3.62
CA PHE A 42 -29.73 1.88 -2.87
C PHE A 42 -28.44 2.35 -2.18
N THR A 43 -28.47 2.45 -0.84
CA THR A 43 -27.26 2.72 -0.06
C THR A 43 -26.66 1.39 0.40
N TYR A 44 -25.43 1.14 -0.03
CA TYR A 44 -24.68 -0.07 0.29
C TYR A 44 -24.32 -0.12 1.79
N ILE A 45 -24.76 -1.15 2.52
CA ILE A 45 -24.24 -1.44 3.85
C ILE A 45 -23.05 -2.40 3.67
N PRO A 46 -21.81 -1.99 4.02
CA PRO A 46 -20.68 -2.91 3.93
C PRO A 46 -20.88 -4.09 4.87
N CYS A 47 -20.75 -5.31 4.33
CA CYS A 47 -20.61 -6.52 5.14
C CYS A 47 -19.46 -6.32 6.16
N LYS A 48 -19.58 -6.88 7.38
CA LYS A 48 -18.66 -6.58 8.50
C LYS A 48 -17.20 -6.84 8.12
N GLU A 49 -16.98 -7.83 7.29
CA GLU A 49 -15.72 -8.30 6.70
C GLU A 49 -15.07 -7.21 5.82
N LEU A 50 -15.85 -6.45 5.05
CA LEU A 50 -15.31 -5.35 4.25
C LEU A 50 -14.85 -4.18 5.11
N THR A 51 -15.56 -3.91 6.20
CA THR A 51 -15.14 -2.90 7.18
C THR A 51 -13.89 -3.35 7.92
N ARG A 52 -13.81 -4.63 8.29
CA ARG A 52 -12.61 -5.24 8.89
C ARG A 52 -11.41 -5.14 7.96
N VAL A 53 -11.54 -5.54 6.69
CA VAL A 53 -10.45 -5.43 5.70
C VAL A 53 -9.97 -3.98 5.56
N ARG A 54 -10.89 -3.01 5.48
CA ARG A 54 -10.51 -1.59 5.41
C ARG A 54 -9.74 -1.12 6.65
N ARG A 55 -10.14 -1.58 7.84
CA ARG A 55 -9.48 -1.27 9.10
C ARG A 55 -8.10 -1.90 9.17
N ALA A 56 -8.00 -3.20 8.90
CA ALA A 56 -6.72 -3.93 8.89
C ALA A 56 -5.72 -3.34 7.89
N VAL A 57 -6.19 -2.88 6.72
CA VAL A 57 -5.33 -2.18 5.76
C VAL A 57 -4.77 -0.86 6.31
N LYS A 58 -5.56 -0.12 7.11
CA LYS A 58 -5.10 1.14 7.73
C LYS A 58 -4.10 0.89 8.86
N GLU A 59 -4.34 -0.15 9.66
CA GLU A 59 -3.49 -0.54 10.78
C GLU A 59 -2.19 -1.21 10.30
N GLN A 60 -2.24 -1.92 9.17
CA GLN A 60 -1.13 -2.73 8.64
C GLN A 60 -0.97 -2.54 7.12
N LEU A 61 -0.47 -1.36 6.72
CA LEU A 61 -0.35 -1.00 5.31
C LEU A 61 0.54 -1.98 4.52
N PHE A 62 1.60 -2.50 5.15
CA PHE A 62 2.62 -3.32 4.50
C PHE A 62 2.37 -4.84 4.49
N THR A 63 1.42 -5.34 5.29
CA THR A 63 1.09 -6.78 5.31
C THR A 63 0.64 -7.23 3.91
N PRO A 64 0.89 -8.44 3.41
CA PRO A 64 0.35 -8.84 2.10
C PRO A 64 -1.20 -8.79 2.07
N VAL A 65 -1.80 -8.23 1.00
CA VAL A 65 -3.28 -8.15 0.86
C VAL A 65 -3.95 -9.52 0.93
N LEU A 66 -3.28 -10.56 0.42
CA LEU A 66 -3.76 -11.93 0.51
C LEU A 66 -3.97 -12.33 1.97
N LYS A 67 -2.98 -12.07 2.84
CA LYS A 67 -3.03 -12.39 4.26
C LYS A 67 -4.18 -11.65 4.95
N ILE A 68 -4.32 -10.34 4.72
CA ILE A 68 -5.44 -9.56 5.27
C ILE A 68 -6.80 -10.13 4.85
N ALA A 69 -6.93 -10.57 3.60
CA ALA A 69 -8.17 -11.16 3.11
C ALA A 69 -8.46 -12.54 3.73
N GLU A 70 -7.42 -13.33 3.99
CA GLU A 70 -7.54 -14.65 4.63
C GLU A 70 -7.85 -14.53 6.12
N ASP A 71 -7.16 -13.64 6.82
CA ASP A 71 -7.40 -13.35 8.25
C ASP A 71 -8.85 -12.87 8.47
N ALA A 72 -9.35 -11.99 7.61
CA ALA A 72 -10.73 -11.52 7.68
C ALA A 72 -11.79 -12.63 7.48
N ILE A 73 -11.47 -13.66 6.70
CA ILE A 73 -12.33 -14.83 6.50
C ILE A 73 -12.23 -15.76 7.72
N LEU A 74 -11.01 -16.02 8.19
CA LEU A 74 -10.75 -16.91 9.32
C LEU A 74 -11.37 -16.39 10.62
N GLU A 75 -11.29 -15.09 10.90
CA GLU A 75 -11.97 -14.43 12.03
C GLU A 75 -13.51 -14.40 11.91
N SER A 76 -14.04 -14.85 10.78
CA SER A 76 -15.47 -14.99 10.53
C SER A 76 -15.91 -16.46 10.49
N SER A 77 -15.00 -17.39 10.82
CA SER A 77 -15.29 -18.82 10.95
C SER A 77 -16.28 -19.03 12.09
N GLY A 78 -17.46 -19.53 11.74
CA GLY A 78 -18.66 -19.51 12.57
C GLY A 78 -19.92 -19.09 11.80
N LEU A 79 -19.75 -18.51 10.61
CA LEU A 79 -20.81 -18.26 9.62
C LEU A 79 -20.80 -19.33 8.52
N ASP A 80 -21.97 -19.75 8.06
CA ASP A 80 -22.11 -20.62 6.90
C ASP A 80 -21.40 -20.03 5.67
N THR A 81 -20.73 -20.88 4.89
CA THR A 81 -19.93 -20.51 3.71
C THR A 81 -20.70 -19.68 2.67
N VAL A 82 -22.03 -19.77 2.68
CA VAL A 82 -22.96 -19.04 1.81
C VAL A 82 -22.99 -17.53 2.11
N SER A 83 -22.65 -17.14 3.34
CA SER A 83 -22.71 -15.74 3.80
C SER A 83 -21.38 -14.97 3.66
N LEU A 84 -20.27 -15.66 3.35
CA LEU A 84 -18.97 -15.01 3.31
C LEU A 84 -18.69 -14.34 1.96
N PRO A 85 -18.16 -13.10 1.94
CA PRO A 85 -17.72 -12.48 0.71
C PRO A 85 -16.63 -13.29 0.01
N LYS A 86 -16.65 -13.34 -1.33
CA LYS A 86 -15.59 -13.97 -2.12
C LYS A 86 -14.22 -13.35 -1.78
N LYS A 87 -13.18 -14.17 -1.59
CA LYS A 87 -11.81 -13.71 -1.34
C LYS A 87 -11.32 -12.66 -2.35
N ALA A 88 -11.68 -12.83 -3.63
CA ALA A 88 -11.35 -11.87 -4.69
C ALA A 88 -11.93 -10.47 -4.46
N LEU A 89 -13.13 -10.37 -3.87
CA LEU A 89 -13.73 -9.08 -3.51
C LEU A 89 -12.96 -8.43 -2.36
N LEU A 90 -12.60 -9.20 -1.32
CA LEU A 90 -11.83 -8.70 -0.19
C LEU A 90 -10.47 -8.16 -0.64
N LYS A 91 -9.75 -8.91 -1.49
CA LYS A 91 -8.49 -8.44 -2.10
C LYS A 91 -8.67 -7.12 -2.85
N ARG A 92 -9.72 -7.01 -3.67
CA ARG A 92 -9.99 -5.78 -4.45
C ARG A 92 -10.26 -4.60 -3.53
N VAL A 93 -11.04 -4.79 -2.47
CA VAL A 93 -11.32 -3.73 -1.48
C VAL A 93 -10.06 -3.34 -0.72
N ALA A 94 -9.24 -4.31 -0.33
CA ALA A 94 -7.95 -4.05 0.32
C ALA A 94 -7.04 -3.22 -0.59
N ASN A 95 -6.81 -3.65 -1.84
CA ASN A 95 -5.99 -2.92 -2.81
C ASN A 95 -6.51 -1.50 -3.05
N ARG A 96 -7.83 -1.33 -3.24
CA ARG A 96 -8.42 0.00 -3.43
C ARG A 96 -8.27 0.90 -2.19
N THR A 97 -8.29 0.30 -1.00
CA THR A 97 -8.08 1.06 0.25
C THR A 97 -6.62 1.46 0.38
N ARG A 98 -5.68 0.55 0.04
CA ARG A 98 -4.24 0.85 0.02
C ARG A 98 -3.88 1.96 -0.96
N ALA A 99 -4.39 1.88 -2.17
CA ALA A 99 -4.14 2.90 -3.19
C ALA A 99 -4.56 4.31 -2.74
N LYS A 100 -5.53 4.43 -1.82
CA LYS A 100 -5.94 5.73 -1.25
C LYS A 100 -5.10 6.19 -0.06
N LEU A 101 -4.31 5.29 0.52
CA LEU A 101 -3.42 5.56 1.66
C LEU A 101 -1.97 5.69 1.24
N GLN A 102 -1.61 5.17 0.06
CA GLN A 102 -0.32 5.42 -0.56
C GLN A 102 -0.14 6.92 -0.74
N LEU A 103 1.01 7.42 -0.32
CA LEU A 103 1.43 8.77 -0.62
C LEU A 103 1.59 8.89 -2.15
N GLU A 104 1.27 10.07 -2.67
CA GLU A 104 1.56 10.38 -4.08
C GLU A 104 3.07 10.29 -4.30
N GLU A 105 3.47 9.76 -5.46
CA GLU A 105 4.88 9.74 -5.85
C GLU A 105 5.39 11.19 -5.91
N PRO A 106 6.59 11.48 -5.37
CA PRO A 106 7.14 12.82 -5.43
C PRO A 106 7.37 13.21 -6.89
N SER A 107 6.99 14.42 -7.25
CA SER A 107 7.21 14.97 -8.60
C SER A 107 8.48 15.83 -8.71
N THR A 108 9.06 16.21 -7.57
CA THR A 108 10.25 17.05 -7.47
C THR A 108 11.23 16.45 -6.46
N LEU A 109 12.48 16.94 -6.44
CA LEU A 109 13.50 16.47 -5.50
C LEU A 109 13.32 17.05 -4.08
N ASP A 110 12.47 18.07 -3.91
CA ASP A 110 12.21 18.75 -2.65
C ASP A 110 11.00 18.14 -1.92
N PHE A 111 11.24 16.96 -1.33
CA PHE A 111 10.27 16.27 -0.48
C PHE A 111 10.92 15.76 0.81
N GLU A 112 10.12 15.51 1.84
CA GLU A 112 10.62 14.89 3.07
C GLU A 112 10.58 13.37 2.95
N VAL A 113 11.66 12.70 3.34
CA VAL A 113 11.69 11.24 3.42
C VAL A 113 11.02 10.85 4.73
N ASN A 114 9.91 10.14 4.63
CA ASN A 114 9.25 9.58 5.80
C ASN A 114 9.90 8.23 6.15
N GLU A 115 10.82 8.27 7.10
CA GLU A 115 11.55 7.10 7.59
C GLU A 115 10.66 6.14 8.41
N ASP A 116 9.50 6.56 8.93
CA ASP A 116 8.59 5.67 9.66
C ASP A 116 8.04 4.54 8.78
N PHE A 117 7.99 4.75 7.45
CA PHE A 117 7.63 3.68 6.51
C PHE A 117 8.75 2.65 6.33
N ILE A 118 9.98 3.03 6.65
CA ILE A 118 11.15 2.17 6.62
C ILE A 118 11.28 1.57 8.02
N ASN A 119 10.71 0.38 8.23
CA ASN A 119 10.75 -0.33 9.53
C ASN A 119 12.15 -0.86 9.90
N VAL A 120 13.21 -0.18 9.48
CA VAL A 120 14.61 -0.53 9.70
C VAL A 120 15.31 0.75 10.16
N PRO A 121 15.81 0.80 11.40
CA PRO A 121 16.50 1.98 11.90
C PRO A 121 17.78 2.25 11.10
N ASP A 122 18.10 3.53 10.94
CA ASP A 122 19.33 4.02 10.31
C ASP A 122 19.55 3.47 8.89
N PHE A 123 18.47 3.17 8.17
CA PHE A 123 18.56 2.64 6.81
C PHE A 123 18.92 3.72 5.78
N LEU A 124 18.47 4.95 6.00
CA LEU A 124 18.92 6.11 5.24
C LEU A 124 20.27 6.57 5.79
N VAL A 125 21.34 6.22 5.08
CA VAL A 125 22.71 6.52 5.48
C VAL A 125 23.07 7.96 5.16
N ALA A 126 22.63 8.46 4.00
CA ALA A 126 22.90 9.83 3.59
C ALA A 126 21.83 10.37 2.63
N ASP A 127 21.53 11.66 2.79
CA ASP A 127 20.76 12.49 1.86
C ASP A 127 21.71 13.57 1.32
N ILE A 128 22.14 13.39 0.07
CA ILE A 128 23.25 14.13 -0.53
C ILE A 128 22.69 15.08 -1.58
N ARG A 129 23.06 16.36 -1.49
CA ARG A 129 22.70 17.38 -2.49
C ARG A 129 23.94 17.88 -3.25
N VAL A 130 23.89 17.84 -4.59
CA VAL A 130 24.98 18.27 -5.48
C VAL A 130 24.41 19.09 -6.64
N ASP A 131 24.76 20.37 -6.72
CA ASP A 131 24.32 21.28 -7.80
C ASP A 131 22.80 21.22 -8.09
N GLY A 132 21.98 21.22 -7.03
CA GLY A 132 20.51 21.17 -7.12
C GLY A 132 19.92 19.76 -7.31
N GLU A 133 20.75 18.73 -7.49
CA GLU A 133 20.32 17.33 -7.52
C GLU A 133 20.33 16.71 -6.13
N ARG A 134 19.61 15.61 -5.96
CA ARG A 134 19.47 14.92 -4.68
C ARG A 134 19.65 13.42 -4.85
N HIS A 135 20.48 12.83 -4.00
CA HIS A 135 20.83 11.42 -4.04
C HIS A 135 20.69 10.81 -2.65
N PHE A 136 20.26 9.55 -2.56
CA PHE A 136 20.13 8.83 -1.29
C PHE A 136 21.04 7.62 -1.25
N LEU A 137 21.73 7.44 -0.13
CA LEU A 137 22.42 6.19 0.21
C LEU A 137 21.60 5.42 1.22
N LEU A 138 21.32 4.17 0.90
CA LEU A 138 20.46 3.28 1.68
C LEU A 138 21.21 1.99 2.00
N ALA A 139 21.40 1.71 3.29
CA ALA A 139 22.00 0.48 3.77
C ALA A 139 21.73 0.30 5.26
N THR A 140 21.74 -0.95 5.71
CA THR A 140 21.80 -1.28 7.14
C THR A 140 23.24 -1.29 7.64
N GLU A 141 23.45 -1.07 8.93
CA GLU A 141 24.80 -1.17 9.53
C GLU A 141 25.45 -2.54 9.29
N ASN A 142 24.65 -3.61 9.26
CA ASN A 142 25.15 -4.95 8.93
C ASN A 142 25.64 -5.05 7.48
N GLN A 143 24.97 -4.38 6.54
CA GLN A 143 25.42 -4.32 5.15
C GLN A 143 26.69 -3.46 5.01
N LEU A 144 26.75 -2.32 5.70
CA LEU A 144 27.94 -1.45 5.70
C LEU A 144 29.15 -2.18 6.27
N ARG A 145 29.00 -2.89 7.38
CA ARG A 145 30.07 -3.72 7.96
C ARG A 145 30.57 -4.78 6.98
N ARG A 146 29.66 -5.47 6.28
CA ARG A 146 30.04 -6.44 5.24
C ARG A 146 30.78 -5.80 4.08
N LEU A 147 30.38 -4.58 3.68
CA LEU A 147 31.09 -3.83 2.64
C LEU A 147 32.51 -3.47 3.11
N ARG A 148 32.70 -3.04 4.37
CA ARG A 148 34.02 -2.75 4.96
C ARG A 148 34.94 -3.98 5.00
N GLU A 149 34.37 -5.16 5.20
CA GLU A 149 35.11 -6.43 5.25
C GLU A 149 35.36 -7.04 3.84
N ALA A 150 34.68 -6.54 2.81
CA ALA A 150 34.78 -7.09 1.46
C ALA A 150 36.13 -6.76 0.82
N LYS A 151 36.79 -7.79 0.28
CA LYS A 151 38.06 -7.62 -0.46
C LYS A 151 37.86 -7.00 -1.84
N LEU A 152 36.68 -7.19 -2.43
CA LEU A 152 36.34 -6.74 -3.77
C LEU A 152 34.88 -6.27 -3.80
N TRP A 153 34.69 -5.06 -4.31
CA TRP A 153 33.38 -4.50 -4.59
C TRP A 153 33.41 -3.78 -5.94
N TYR A 154 32.25 -3.63 -6.54
CA TYR A 154 32.01 -2.88 -7.76
C TYR A 154 30.65 -2.20 -7.67
N MET A 155 30.44 -1.14 -8.44
CA MET A 155 29.13 -0.50 -8.52
C MET A 155 28.42 -0.95 -9.79
N ASP A 156 27.16 -1.35 -9.67
CA ASP A 156 26.27 -1.65 -10.79
C ASP A 156 25.12 -0.63 -10.84
N GLY A 157 24.79 -0.20 -12.05
CA GLY A 157 23.80 0.85 -12.30
C GLY A 157 22.60 0.33 -13.07
N THR A 158 21.42 0.35 -12.45
CA THR A 158 20.16 0.08 -13.14
C THR A 158 19.47 1.38 -13.54
N PHE A 159 19.30 1.59 -14.85
CA PHE A 159 18.89 2.90 -15.39
C PHE A 159 17.45 2.97 -15.91
N LYS A 160 16.74 1.84 -16.03
CA LYS A 160 15.45 1.76 -16.75
C LYS A 160 14.21 1.67 -15.85
N VAL A 161 14.37 1.65 -14.53
CA VAL A 161 13.32 1.15 -13.61
C VAL A 161 12.73 2.25 -12.71
N LEU A 162 13.25 3.48 -12.73
CA LEU A 162 12.76 4.55 -11.85
C LEU A 162 11.87 5.57 -12.55
N SER A 163 10.82 6.00 -11.86
CA SER A 163 10.03 7.17 -12.20
C SER A 163 10.74 8.45 -11.77
N GLU A 164 10.44 9.55 -12.46
CA GLU A 164 10.85 10.89 -12.04
C GLU A 164 10.44 11.15 -10.57
N PRO A 165 11.26 11.87 -9.79
CA PRO A 165 12.42 12.66 -10.20
C PRO A 165 13.74 11.87 -10.25
N PHE A 166 13.74 10.58 -9.90
CA PHE A 166 14.94 9.76 -9.90
C PHE A 166 15.18 9.12 -11.26
N ARG A 167 16.44 9.09 -11.71
CA ARG A 167 16.81 8.57 -13.03
C ARG A 167 17.62 7.29 -12.97
N GLN A 168 18.03 6.89 -11.77
CA GLN A 168 18.87 5.71 -11.55
C GLN A 168 18.75 5.14 -10.16
N GLN A 169 18.78 3.80 -10.11
CA GLN A 169 19.14 3.06 -8.92
C GLN A 169 20.54 2.47 -9.15
N GLY A 170 21.52 2.96 -8.40
CA GLY A 170 22.83 2.34 -8.25
C GLY A 170 22.81 1.31 -7.12
N GLN A 171 23.65 0.29 -7.23
CA GLN A 171 23.92 -0.67 -6.17
C GLN A 171 25.42 -0.86 -6.07
N LEU A 172 26.02 -0.63 -4.90
CA LEU A 172 27.35 -1.13 -4.63
C LEU A 172 27.19 -2.62 -4.34
N MET A 173 27.81 -3.44 -5.19
CA MET A 173 27.86 -4.88 -5.11
C MET A 173 29.19 -5.28 -4.48
N SER A 174 29.14 -6.11 -3.43
CA SER A 174 30.34 -6.71 -2.82
C SER A 174 30.38 -8.20 -3.11
N ILE A 175 31.58 -8.75 -3.34
CA ILE A 175 31.80 -10.19 -3.38
C ILE A 175 32.25 -10.63 -1.99
N ILE A 176 31.45 -11.49 -1.36
CA ILE A 176 31.74 -12.06 -0.05
C ILE A 176 32.10 -13.53 -0.22
N GLU A 177 33.25 -13.93 0.32
CA GLU A 177 33.67 -15.32 0.39
C GLU A 177 33.33 -15.90 1.77
N ARG A 178 32.64 -17.03 1.80
CA ARG A 178 32.35 -17.77 3.03
C ARG A 178 32.40 -19.26 2.76
N ASN A 179 33.19 -19.99 3.54
CA ASN A 179 33.37 -21.45 3.43
C ASN A 179 33.79 -21.89 2.01
N GLY A 180 34.67 -21.14 1.34
CA GLY A 180 35.13 -21.42 -0.03
C GLY A 180 34.11 -21.12 -1.13
N ALA A 181 32.92 -20.61 -0.79
CA ALA A 181 31.94 -20.15 -1.76
C ALA A 181 31.90 -18.63 -1.83
N GLN A 182 31.99 -18.07 -3.04
CA GLN A 182 31.82 -16.65 -3.29
C GLN A 182 30.37 -16.33 -3.63
N LYS A 183 29.83 -15.28 -3.02
CA LYS A 183 28.48 -14.76 -3.31
C LYS A 183 28.54 -13.26 -3.52
N GLN A 184 27.87 -12.80 -4.57
CA GLN A 184 27.61 -11.40 -4.81
C GLN A 184 26.41 -10.96 -3.98
N LEU A 185 26.53 -9.83 -3.29
CA LEU A 185 25.44 -9.19 -2.55
C LEU A 185 25.47 -7.68 -2.82
N PRO A 186 24.32 -7.00 -2.94
CA PRO A 186 24.22 -5.55 -2.88
C PRO A 186 24.14 -5.06 -1.42
N PRO A 187 25.25 -4.65 -0.78
CA PRO A 187 25.19 -4.05 0.54
C PRO A 187 24.58 -2.65 0.55
N VAL A 188 24.82 -1.83 -0.47
CA VAL A 188 24.37 -0.42 -0.46
C VAL A 188 23.59 -0.14 -1.73
N PHE A 189 22.43 0.50 -1.54
CA PHE A 189 21.61 1.01 -2.63
C PHE A 189 21.78 2.53 -2.70
N CYS A 190 21.88 3.05 -3.91
CA CYS A 190 21.99 4.47 -4.19
C CYS A 190 20.84 4.87 -5.11
N LEU A 191 20.02 5.85 -4.70
CA LEU A 191 19.02 6.46 -5.57
C LEU A 191 19.56 7.80 -6.04
N MET A 192 19.67 8.01 -7.35
CA MET A 192 20.28 9.21 -7.91
C MET A 192 19.34 9.88 -8.89
N SER A 193 19.22 11.20 -8.79
CA SER A 193 18.44 12.02 -9.73
C SER A 193 19.23 12.38 -11.00
N ARG A 194 20.57 12.33 -10.95
CA ARG A 194 21.47 12.66 -12.07
C ARG A 194 22.72 11.78 -12.11
N LYS A 195 23.40 11.76 -13.27
CA LYS A 195 24.48 10.82 -13.64
C LYS A 195 25.78 11.52 -14.07
N THR A 196 26.23 12.53 -13.33
CA THR A 196 27.51 13.20 -13.64
C THR A 196 28.64 12.64 -12.79
N LYS A 197 29.89 12.93 -13.19
CA LYS A 197 31.07 12.53 -12.44
C LYS A 197 31.06 13.09 -11.01
N SER A 198 30.60 14.34 -10.81
CA SER A 198 30.49 14.93 -9.47
C SER A 198 29.47 14.20 -8.61
N ASP A 199 28.34 13.81 -9.19
CA ASP A 199 27.31 13.03 -8.49
C ASP A 199 27.87 11.67 -8.03
N TYR A 200 28.60 10.95 -8.89
CA TYR A 200 29.22 9.68 -8.52
C TYR A 200 30.28 9.82 -7.42
N LEU A 201 31.11 10.87 -7.51
CA LEU A 201 32.11 11.16 -6.47
C LEU A 201 31.47 11.51 -5.13
N ALA A 202 30.28 12.11 -5.13
CA ALA A 202 29.59 12.47 -3.89
C ALA A 202 28.95 11.25 -3.19
N VAL A 203 28.60 10.21 -3.93
CA VAL A 203 27.92 8.99 -3.40
C VAL A 203 28.87 7.80 -3.21
N SER A 204 30.17 7.97 -3.48
CA SER A 204 31.21 6.93 -3.29
C SER A 204 32.05 7.18 -2.06
#